data_AF-A0A0D7A4J5-F1
#
_entry.id   AF-A0A0D7A4J5-F1
#
_cell.length_a   1.000
_cell.length_b   1.000
_cell.length_c   1.000
_cell.angle_alpha   90.00
_cell.angle_beta   90.00
_cell.angle_gamma   90.00
#
_symmetry.space_group_name_H-M   'P 1'
#
loop_
_entity.id
_entity.type
_entity.pdbx_description
1 polymer ?
#
loop_
_entity_poly.entity_id
_entity_poly.type
_entity_poly.pdbx_seq_one_letter_code
_entity_poly.pdbx_strand_id
1 'polypeptide(L)'
;ISVDSKALKMALYGFLISAPLGHVLVGALQKAVAGRTGARVKIAQVIASNVLVAPIQVAVYLASVAALNNAPSFERILKTVRAGFMPVLRIQWIVSPLSMAVAQNFLPVELWVPFFNLVQFVIGTYFNVQAKK
;
A
#
# COMPACT_ATOMS: atom_id res chain seq x y z
N ILE A 1 15.11 -19.57 17.59
CA ILE A 1 14.32 -18.87 16.56
C ILE A 1 15.30 -18.13 15.67
N SER A 2 15.67 -18.67 14.51
CA SER A 2 16.48 -17.94 13.54
C SER A 2 15.58 -16.92 12.84
N VAL A 3 15.98 -15.66 12.83
CA VAL A 3 15.25 -14.63 12.08
C VAL A 3 15.47 -14.92 10.60
N ASP A 4 14.38 -15.20 9.88
CA ASP A 4 14.42 -15.37 8.44
C ASP A 4 14.97 -14.08 7.79
N SER A 5 16.01 -14.21 6.95
CA SER A 5 16.69 -13.07 6.33
C SER A 5 15.75 -12.19 5.50
N LYS A 6 14.73 -12.80 4.88
CA LYS A 6 13.70 -12.08 4.13
C LYS A 6 12.76 -11.33 5.09
N ALA A 7 12.39 -11.94 6.21
CA ALA A 7 11.61 -11.25 7.24
C ALA A 7 12.35 -10.01 7.78
N LEU A 8 13.66 -10.11 8.06
CA LEU A 8 14.47 -8.96 8.49
C LEU A 8 14.53 -7.86 7.43
N LYS A 9 14.74 -8.22 6.16
CA LYS A 9 14.73 -7.30 5.01
C LYS A 9 13.39 -6.57 4.86
N MET A 10 12.28 -7.28 5.03
CA MET A 10 10.94 -6.69 4.98
C MET A 10 10.67 -5.77 6.18
N ALA A 11 11.17 -6.12 7.37
CA ALA A 11 11.09 -5.25 8.54
C ALA A 11 11.89 -3.95 8.34
N LEU A 12 13.10 -4.03 7.78
CA LEU A 12 13.91 -2.87 7.42
C LEU A 12 13.23 -2.00 6.36
N TYR A 13 12.63 -2.60 5.33
CA TYR A 13 11.79 -1.86 4.37
C TYR A 13 10.65 -1.12 5.07
N GLY A 14 9.93 -1.78 5.97
CA GLY A 14 8.83 -1.19 6.73
C GLY A 14 9.28 0.02 7.53
N PHE A 15 10.38 -0.13 8.27
CA PHE A 15 10.89 0.89 9.18
C PHE A 15 11.59 2.05 8.48
N LEU A 16 12.46 1.79 7.50
CA LEU A 16 13.31 2.79 6.87
C LEU A 16 12.71 3.45 5.63
N ILE A 17 11.78 2.77 4.95
CA ILE A 17 11.23 3.25 3.67
C ILE A 17 9.74 3.50 3.81
N SER A 18 8.95 2.48 4.13
CA SER A 18 7.49 2.55 4.11
C SER A 18 6.95 3.56 5.13
N ALA A 19 7.41 3.49 6.39
CA ALA A 19 6.91 4.35 7.45
C ALA A 19 7.25 5.84 7.22
N PRO A 20 8.52 6.24 6.94
CA PRO A 20 8.85 7.62 6.65
C PRO A 20 8.12 8.17 5.42
N LEU A 21 8.04 7.39 4.34
CA LEU A 21 7.31 7.77 3.13
C LEU A 21 5.83 8.03 3.43
N GLY A 22 5.20 7.13 4.19
CA GLY A 22 3.81 7.29 4.64
C GLY A 22 3.61 8.57 5.44
N HIS A 23 4.46 8.83 6.44
CA HIS A 23 4.36 10.04 7.27
C HIS A 23 4.52 11.32 6.44
N VAL A 24 5.47 11.37 5.50
CA VAL A 24 5.70 12.55 4.68
C VAL A 24 4.53 12.77 3.70
N LEU A 25 4.13 11.77 2.93
CA LEU A 25 3.10 11.92 1.90
C LEU A 25 1.72 12.18 2.51
N VAL A 26 1.33 11.37 3.49
CA VAL A 26 0.02 11.52 4.16
C VAL A 26 0.02 12.79 5.00
N GLY A 27 1.13 13.10 5.69
CA GLY A 27 1.27 14.33 6.45
C GLY A 27 1.18 15.59 5.58
N ALA A 28 1.81 15.58 4.40
CA ALA A 28 1.70 16.68 3.45
C ALA A 28 0.25 16.86 2.96
N LEU A 29 -0.43 15.76 2.63
CA LEU A 29 -1.83 15.79 2.23
C LEU A 29 -2.74 16.32 3.35
N GLN A 30 -2.52 15.88 4.59
CA GLN A 30 -3.26 16.34 5.77
C GLN A 30 -3.02 17.83 6.04
N LYS A 31 -1.78 18.31 5.91
CA LYS A 31 -1.45 19.74 6.02
C LYS A 31 -2.15 20.57 4.94
N ALA A 32 -2.25 20.07 3.71
CA ALA A 32 -2.93 20.76 2.61
C ALA A 32 -4.44 20.95 2.83
N VAL A 33 -5.07 20.08 3.64
CA VAL A 33 -6.48 20.18 4.03
C VAL A 33 -6.68 20.69 5.47
N ALA A 34 -5.61 21.08 6.16
CA ALA A 34 -5.68 21.55 7.54
C ALA A 34 -6.59 22.77 7.66
N GLY A 35 -7.43 22.79 8.71
CA GLY A 35 -8.41 23.85 8.94
C GLY A 35 -9.65 23.80 8.02
N ARG A 36 -9.71 22.88 7.05
CA ARG A 36 -10.90 22.69 6.21
C ARG A 36 -11.76 21.56 6.77
N THR A 37 -13.03 21.85 7.05
CA THR A 37 -13.98 20.86 7.59
C THR A 37 -15.10 20.57 6.58
N GLY A 38 -15.73 19.40 6.71
CA GLY A 38 -16.88 18.99 5.91
C GLY A 38 -16.69 17.73 5.08
N ALA A 39 -17.81 17.13 4.67
CA ALA A 39 -17.83 15.86 3.92
C ALA A 39 -17.12 15.96 2.57
N ARG A 40 -17.30 17.08 1.84
CA ARG A 40 -16.63 17.31 0.55
C ARG A 40 -15.11 17.31 0.66
N VAL A 41 -14.57 17.92 1.72
CA VAL A 41 -13.12 17.97 1.98
C VAL A 41 -12.60 16.57 2.28
N LYS A 42 -13.31 15.78 3.10
CA LYS A 42 -12.95 14.38 3.39
C LYS A 42 -12.95 13.52 2.13
N ILE A 43 -13.97 13.65 1.28
CA ILE A 43 -14.03 12.92 0.00
C ILE A 43 -12.87 13.33 -0.92
N ALA A 44 -12.64 14.64 -1.08
CA ALA A 44 -11.53 15.15 -1.89
C ALA A 44 -10.17 14.68 -1.36
N GLN A 45 -9.98 14.62 -0.04
CA GLN A 45 -8.78 14.10 0.58
C GLN A 45 -8.57 12.61 0.27
N VAL A 46 -9.62 11.80 0.35
CA VAL A 46 -9.54 10.37 -0.01
C VAL A 46 -9.20 10.18 -1.48
N ILE A 47 -9.82 10.96 -2.37
CA ILE A 47 -9.51 10.92 -3.82
C ILE A 47 -8.05 11.34 -4.05
N ALA A 48 -7.62 12.45 -3.47
CA ALA A 48 -6.24 12.93 -3.58
C ALA A 48 -5.24 11.90 -3.03
N SER A 49 -5.56 11.22 -1.93
CA SER A 49 -4.74 10.13 -1.41
C SER A 49 -4.64 8.97 -2.41
N ASN A 50 -5.75 8.55 -3.01
CA ASN A 50 -5.75 7.45 -3.98
C ASN A 50 -5.06 7.80 -5.30
N VAL A 51 -5.11 9.07 -5.73
CA VAL A 51 -4.56 9.50 -7.03
C VAL A 51 -3.12 9.99 -6.94
N LEU A 52 -2.70 10.56 -5.81
CA LEU A 52 -1.35 11.13 -5.64
C LEU A 52 -0.47 10.26 -4.76
N VAL A 53 -0.97 9.83 -3.61
CA VAL A 53 -0.16 9.13 -2.60
C VAL A 53 -0.02 7.64 -2.95
N ALA A 54 -1.14 6.97 -3.28
CA ALA A 54 -1.13 5.54 -3.56
C ALA A 54 -0.20 5.15 -4.73
N PRO A 55 -0.15 5.87 -5.87
CA PRO A 55 0.77 5.50 -6.95
C PRO A 55 2.24 5.57 -6.53
N ILE A 56 2.63 6.59 -5.76
CA ILE A 56 4.00 6.71 -5.25
C ILE A 56 4.33 5.53 -4.32
N GLN A 57 3.42 5.21 -3.40
CA GLN A 57 3.59 4.10 -2.48
C GLN A 57 3.70 2.76 -3.22
N VAL A 58 2.85 2.50 -4.22
CA VAL A 58 2.89 1.29 -5.05
C VAL A 58 4.21 1.18 -5.82
N ALA A 59 4.67 2.28 -6.44
CA ALA A 59 5.94 2.29 -7.16
C ALA A 59 7.13 1.99 -6.25
N VAL A 60 7.20 2.64 -5.09
CA VAL A 60 8.28 2.42 -4.10
C VAL A 60 8.23 1.02 -3.52
N TYR A 61 7.04 0.48 -3.24
CA TYR A 61 6.85 -0.89 -2.78
C TYR A 61 7.38 -1.90 -3.81
N LEU A 62 6.95 -1.80 -5.06
CA LEU A 62 7.39 -2.71 -6.13
C LEU A 62 8.91 -2.62 -6.37
N ALA A 63 9.47 -1.41 -6.35
CA ALA A 63 10.90 -1.20 -6.49
C ALA A 63 11.67 -1.84 -5.32
N SER A 64 11.18 -1.65 -4.10
CA SER A 64 11.80 -2.18 -2.88
C SER A 64 11.75 -3.71 -2.86
N VAL A 65 10.58 -4.31 -3.14
CA VAL A 65 10.43 -5.78 -3.19
C VAL A 65 11.31 -6.40 -4.29
N ALA A 66 11.41 -5.76 -5.46
CA ALA A 66 12.32 -6.20 -6.52
C ALA A 66 13.79 -6.18 -6.07
N ALA A 67 14.21 -5.12 -5.37
CA ALA A 67 15.55 -5.01 -4.81
C ALA A 67 15.82 -6.08 -3.73
N LEU A 68 14.85 -6.33 -2.83
CA LEU A 68 14.98 -7.34 -1.77
C LEU A 68 15.12 -8.77 -2.32
N ASN A 69 14.50 -9.04 -3.47
CA ASN A 69 14.61 -10.32 -4.19
C ASN A 69 15.91 -10.44 -5.01
N ASN A 70 16.91 -9.59 -4.76
CA ASN A 70 18.21 -9.56 -5.43
C ASN A 70 18.13 -9.41 -6.96
N ALA A 71 17.25 -8.54 -7.47
CA ALA A 71 17.28 -8.18 -8.88
C ALA A 71 18.67 -7.59 -9.24
N PRO A 72 19.45 -8.21 -10.15
CA PRO A 72 20.85 -7.86 -10.37
C PRO A 72 21.09 -6.51 -11.07
N SER A 73 20.04 -5.84 -11.57
CA SER A 73 20.17 -4.59 -12.30
C SER A 73 18.97 -3.66 -12.14
N PHE A 74 19.22 -2.35 -12.26
CA PHE A 74 18.19 -1.31 -12.26
C PHE A 74 17.10 -1.56 -13.31
N GLU A 75 17.46 -2.10 -14.48
CA GLU A 75 16.49 -2.45 -15.54
C GLU A 75 15.47 -3.50 -15.10
N ARG A 76 15.88 -4.49 -14.30
CA ARG A 76 14.94 -5.52 -13.80
C ARG A 76 13.99 -4.96 -12.74
N ILE A 77 14.48 -4.04 -11.91
CA ILE A 77 13.63 -3.29 -10.97
C ILE A 77 12.60 -2.49 -11.76
N LEU A 78 13.04 -1.74 -12.78
CA LEU A 78 12.15 -0.94 -13.62
C LEU A 78 11.12 -1.80 -14.38
N LYS A 79 11.53 -2.96 -14.90
CA LYS A 79 10.60 -3.93 -15.52
C LYS A 79 9.55 -4.42 -14.51
N THR A 80 9.96 -4.73 -13.29
CA THR A 80 9.05 -5.18 -12.21
C THR A 80 8.05 -4.09 -11.86
N VAL A 81 8.52 -2.85 -11.69
CA VAL A 81 7.65 -1.70 -11.43
C VAL A 81 6.68 -1.50 -12.59
N ARG A 82 7.15 -1.43 -13.84
CA ARG A 82 6.26 -1.24 -15.00
C ARG A 82 5.22 -2.35 -15.15
N ALA A 83 5.61 -3.61 -14.93
CA ALA A 83 4.71 -4.75 -15.02
C ALA A 83 3.68 -4.78 -13.87
N GLY A 84 4.11 -4.48 -12.65
CA GLY A 84 3.26 -4.56 -11.45
C GLY A 84 2.44 -3.32 -11.15
N PHE A 85 2.89 -2.13 -11.58
CA PHE A 85 2.35 -0.85 -11.12
C PHE A 85 0.86 -0.72 -11.38
N MET A 86 0.43 -0.81 -12.64
CA MET A 86 -0.98 -0.63 -12.98
C MET A 86 -1.87 -1.77 -12.47
N PRO A 87 -1.48 -3.06 -12.56
CA PRO A 87 -2.27 -4.14 -11.98
C PRO A 87 -2.48 -3.99 -10.46
N VAL A 88 -1.41 -3.69 -9.71
CA VAL A 88 -1.49 -3.52 -8.26
C VAL A 88 -2.33 -2.29 -7.90
N LEU A 89 -2.11 -1.16 -8.58
CA LEU A 89 -2.84 0.08 -8.32
C LEU A 89 -4.34 -0.08 -8.61
N ARG A 90 -4.72 -0.75 -9.71
CA ARG A 90 -6.14 -1.04 -10.03
C ARG A 90 -6.81 -1.89 -8.96
N ILE A 91 -6.14 -2.94 -8.51
CA ILE A 91 -6.66 -3.80 -7.42
C ILE A 91 -6.85 -2.96 -6.16
N GLN A 92 -5.87 -2.13 -5.79
CA GLN A 92 -5.98 -1.25 -4.63
C GLN A 92 -7.17 -0.29 -4.73
N TRP A 93 -7.38 0.35 -5.89
CA TRP A 93 -8.49 1.28 -6.12
C TRP A 93 -9.87 0.61 -6.08
N ILE A 94 -9.96 -0.69 -6.29
CA ILE A 94 -11.21 -1.45 -6.21
C ILE A 94 -11.39 -2.01 -4.79
N VAL A 95 -10.37 -2.69 -4.27
CA VAL A 95 -10.45 -3.40 -2.98
C VAL A 95 -10.60 -2.43 -1.82
N SER A 96 -9.90 -1.28 -1.84
CA SER A 96 -9.96 -0.28 -0.76
C SER A 96 -11.39 0.23 -0.50
N PRO A 97 -12.11 0.81 -1.48
CA PRO A 97 -13.47 1.30 -1.26
C PRO A 97 -14.47 0.17 -0.99
N LEU A 98 -14.33 -1.00 -1.62
CA LEU A 98 -15.21 -2.14 -1.35
C LEU A 98 -15.05 -2.65 0.08
N SER A 99 -13.81 -2.80 0.54
CA SER A 99 -13.52 -3.22 1.92
C SER A 99 -14.04 -2.19 2.92
N MET A 100 -13.86 -0.90 2.63
CA MET A 100 -14.41 0.17 3.46
C MET A 100 -15.94 0.13 3.51
N ALA A 101 -16.61 -0.05 2.38
CA ALA A 101 -18.07 -0.17 2.33
C ALA A 101 -18.56 -1.38 3.14
N VAL A 102 -17.87 -2.52 3.06
CA VAL A 102 -18.20 -3.69 3.87
C VAL A 102 -18.01 -3.40 5.37
N ALA A 103 -16.88 -2.81 5.75
CA ALA A 103 -16.59 -2.49 7.14
C ALA A 103 -17.62 -1.52 7.73
N GLN A 104 -18.02 -0.49 6.97
CA GLN A 104 -18.98 0.52 7.42
C GLN A 104 -20.41 -0.02 7.57
N ASN A 105 -20.84 -0.96 6.73
CA ASN A 105 -22.24 -1.42 6.70
C ASN A 105 -22.48 -2.70 7.52
N PHE A 106 -21.45 -3.52 7.74
CA PHE A 106 -21.64 -4.87 8.28
C PHE A 106 -20.81 -5.18 9.53
N LEU A 107 -19.82 -4.36 9.89
CA LEU A 107 -18.87 -4.68 10.96
C LEU A 107 -18.85 -3.63 12.07
N PRO A 108 -18.89 -4.06 13.35
CA PRO A 108 -18.50 -3.22 14.49
C PRO A 108 -17.07 -2.67 14.32
N VAL A 109 -16.82 -1.46 14.81
CA VAL A 109 -15.55 -0.72 14.63
C VAL A 109 -14.36 -1.51 15.19
N GLU A 110 -14.56 -2.29 16.24
CA GLU A 110 -13.54 -3.11 16.89
C GLU A 110 -13.03 -4.22 15.96
N LEU A 111 -13.84 -4.64 14.98
CA LEU A 111 -13.48 -5.67 14.01
C LEU A 111 -12.81 -5.11 12.75
N TRP A 112 -12.72 -3.79 12.59
CA TRP A 112 -12.18 -3.19 11.37
C TRP A 112 -10.71 -3.55 11.16
N VAL A 113 -9.87 -3.42 12.19
CA VAL A 113 -8.43 -3.75 12.11
C VAL A 113 -8.20 -5.20 11.69
N PRO A 114 -8.75 -6.23 12.37
CA PRO A 114 -8.57 -7.61 11.95
C PRO A 114 -9.16 -7.90 10.57
N PHE A 115 -10.29 -7.28 10.20
CA PHE A 115 -10.87 -7.41 8.85
C PHE A 115 -9.93 -6.88 7.76
N PHE A 116 -9.41 -5.65 7.91
CA PHE A 116 -8.49 -5.09 6.93
C PHE A 116 -7.17 -5.87 6.85
N ASN A 117 -6.68 -6.41 7.96
CA ASN A 117 -5.52 -7.30 7.97
C ASN A 117 -5.80 -8.60 7.19
N LEU A 118 -6.99 -9.19 7.34
CA LEU A 118 -7.40 -10.36 6.57
C LEU A 118 -7.45 -10.06 5.07
N VAL A 119 -8.06 -8.94 4.67
CA VAL A 119 -8.10 -8.50 3.27
C VAL A 119 -6.67 -8.32 2.73
N GLN A 120 -5.80 -7.63 3.45
CA GLN A 120 -4.40 -7.44 3.05
C GLN A 120 -3.64 -8.76 2.93
N PHE A 121 -3.90 -9.72 3.83
CA PHE A 121 -3.32 -11.05 3.76
C PHE A 121 -3.76 -11.80 2.50
N VAL A 122 -5.05 -11.79 2.16
CA VAL A 122 -5.59 -12.45 0.96
C VAL A 122 -5.00 -11.83 -0.31
N ILE A 123 -5.01 -10.51 -0.40
CA ILE A 123 -4.44 -9.78 -1.55
C ILE A 123 -2.94 -9.99 -1.66
N GLY A 124 -2.21 -9.91 -0.54
CA GLY A 124 -0.78 -10.16 -0.49
C GLY A 124 -0.43 -11.59 -0.92
N THR A 125 -1.24 -12.57 -0.53
CA THR A 125 -1.08 -13.97 -0.97
C THR A 125 -1.30 -14.10 -2.47
N TYR A 126 -2.37 -13.52 -3.00
CA TYR A 126 -2.66 -13.50 -4.44
C TYR A 126 -1.50 -12.92 -5.25
N PHE A 127 -0.94 -11.77 -4.83
CA PHE A 127 0.21 -11.17 -5.51
C PHE A 127 1.47 -12.04 -5.43
N ASN A 128 1.76 -12.66 -4.29
CA ASN A 128 2.89 -13.57 -4.16
C ASN A 128 2.76 -14.81 -5.07
N VAL A 129 1.54 -15.32 -5.25
CA VAL A 129 1.29 -16.45 -6.17
C VAL A 129 1.47 -16.01 -7.63
N GLN A 130 0.89 -14.88 -8.02
CA GLN A 130 1.02 -14.36 -9.38
C GLN A 130 2.46 -14.00 -9.75
N ALA A 131 3.27 -13.51 -8.82
CA ALA A 131 4.68 -13.19 -9.06
C ALA A 131 5.59 -14.42 -9.24
N LYS A 132 5.11 -15.62 -8.90
CA LYS A 132 5.85 -16.88 -9.07
C LYS A 132 5.47 -17.65 -10.34
N LYS A 133 4.39 -17.24 -11.03
CA LYS A 133 4.01 -17.78 -12.34
C LYS A 133 4.75 -17.02 -13.43
#